data_AF-E6PP95-F1
#
_entry.id   AF-E6PP95-F1
#
_cell.length_a   1.000
_cell.length_b   1.000
_cell.length_c   1.000
_cell.angle_alpha   90.00
_cell.angle_beta   90.00
_cell.angle_gamma   90.00
#
_symmetry.space_group_name_H-M   'P 1'
#
loop_
_entity.id
_entity.type
_entity.pdbx_description
1 polymer ?
#
loop_
_entity_poly.entity_id
_entity_poly.type
_entity_poly.pdbx_seq_one_letter_code
_entity_poly.pdbx_strand_id
1 'polypeptide(L)'
;MPDRVECVKMGTTVATNALLERKGEPVALVTTRGFRDALRIAYQNRPRLFDRHIVLPELLYERVIAGGEVLQALDAQALREQLQVAYDAGLRAAAIVFMYGWRYAAHEQAAARLAREVGFTQISTSHEASPLMKFVSRGDTTVVDAYLSPILRRYVDLLAAEMPGMRLYVLGWRAHAPAVAP
;
A
#
# COMPACT_ATOMS: atom_id res chain seq x y z
N MET A 1 16.11 -34.87 -1.76
CA MET A 1 14.66 -35.06 -1.48
C MET A 1 13.81 -33.77 -1.64
N PRO A 2 14.05 -32.84 -2.60
CA PRO A 2 13.01 -31.89 -3.04
C PRO A 2 11.97 -32.53 -3.97
N ASP A 3 12.31 -33.64 -4.63
CA ASP A 3 11.56 -34.23 -5.76
C ASP A 3 10.21 -34.89 -5.39
N ARG A 4 9.76 -34.77 -4.14
CA ARG A 4 8.51 -35.35 -3.63
C ARG A 4 7.53 -34.33 -3.04
N VAL A 5 7.87 -33.05 -3.05
CA VAL A 5 7.04 -31.99 -2.46
C VAL A 5 6.41 -31.17 -3.58
N GLU A 6 5.08 -31.23 -3.68
CA GLU A 6 4.33 -30.55 -4.74
C GLU A 6 4.21 -29.03 -4.49
N CYS A 7 4.07 -28.62 -3.22
CA CYS A 7 4.00 -27.21 -2.84
C CYS A 7 4.35 -26.98 -1.37
N VAL A 8 4.76 -25.75 -1.06
CA VAL A 8 4.98 -25.27 0.30
C VAL A 8 3.99 -24.14 0.57
N LYS A 9 3.21 -24.29 1.65
CA LYS A 9 2.33 -23.23 2.17
C LYS A 9 2.93 -22.71 3.46
N MET A 10 3.13 -21.40 3.54
CA MET A 10 3.77 -20.75 4.68
C MET A 10 2.88 -19.66 5.28
N GLY A 11 2.79 -19.68 6.61
CA GLY A 11 2.36 -18.54 7.42
C GLY A 11 3.60 -17.96 8.09
N THR A 12 3.79 -16.65 8.00
CA THR A 12 4.95 -15.96 8.59
C THR A 12 4.50 -14.78 9.43
N THR A 13 5.26 -14.48 10.48
CA THR A 13 5.06 -13.29 11.33
C THR A 13 5.85 -12.08 10.86
N VAL A 14 6.60 -12.19 9.74
CA VAL A 14 7.42 -11.10 9.17
C VAL A 14 6.60 -9.81 8.99
N ALA A 15 5.39 -9.91 8.42
CA ALA A 15 4.49 -8.77 8.24
C ALA A 15 4.14 -8.10 9.59
N THR A 16 3.68 -8.90 10.55
CA THR A 16 3.23 -8.41 11.85
C THR A 16 4.38 -7.78 12.63
N ASN A 17 5.55 -8.41 12.65
CA ASN A 17 6.73 -7.87 13.33
C ASN A 17 7.20 -6.58 12.66
N ALA A 18 7.24 -6.53 11.33
CA ALA A 18 7.60 -5.30 10.62
C ALA A 18 6.63 -4.14 10.92
N LEU A 19 5.34 -4.44 11.09
CA LEU A 19 4.34 -3.45 11.47
C LEU A 19 4.51 -2.97 12.91
N LEU A 20 4.72 -3.89 13.85
CA LEU A 20 4.93 -3.58 15.27
C LEU A 20 6.23 -2.82 15.51
N GLU A 21 7.30 -3.19 14.80
CA GLU A 21 8.63 -2.58 14.92
C GLU A 21 8.82 -1.36 14.01
N ARG A 22 7.81 -1.00 13.20
CA ARG A 22 7.88 0.12 12.23
C ARG A 22 9.06 0.00 11.24
N LYS A 23 9.29 -1.21 10.74
CA LYS A 23 10.40 -1.54 9.81
C LYS A 23 9.95 -1.77 8.36
N GLY A 24 8.84 -1.18 7.94
CA GLY A 24 8.40 -1.19 6.55
C GLY A 24 8.93 -0.04 5.71
N GLU A 25 8.51 -0.04 4.45
CA GLU A 25 8.99 0.90 3.46
C GLU A 25 8.28 2.26 3.61
N PRO A 26 8.98 3.40 3.64
CA PRO A 26 8.37 4.73 3.65
C PRO A 26 7.36 4.92 2.51
N VAL A 27 6.12 5.31 2.85
CA VAL A 27 5.01 5.41 1.90
C VAL A 27 4.57 6.86 1.65
N ALA A 28 4.38 7.20 0.37
CA ALA A 28 3.62 8.36 -0.06
C ALA A 28 2.12 8.00 -0.19
N LEU A 29 1.24 8.73 0.49
CA LEU A 29 -0.21 8.63 0.30
C LEU A 29 -0.67 9.59 -0.78
N VAL A 30 -1.19 9.08 -1.90
CA VAL A 30 -1.85 9.87 -2.94
C VAL A 30 -3.36 9.78 -2.72
N THR A 31 -4.01 10.91 -2.49
CA THR A 31 -5.44 10.96 -2.15
C THR A 31 -6.14 12.13 -2.82
N THR A 32 -7.47 12.15 -2.78
CA THR A 32 -8.27 13.23 -3.36
C THR A 32 -8.00 14.55 -2.64
N ARG A 33 -7.94 15.66 -3.38
CA ARG A 33 -7.79 16.99 -2.78
C ARG A 33 -8.87 17.23 -1.72
N GLY A 34 -8.46 17.76 -0.57
CA GLY A 34 -9.34 17.95 0.60
C GLY A 34 -9.44 16.75 1.55
N PHE A 35 -8.93 15.57 1.16
CA PHE A 35 -8.95 14.35 1.99
C PHE A 35 -7.59 14.00 2.61
N ARG A 36 -6.69 14.99 2.72
CA ARG A 36 -5.33 14.80 3.23
C ARG A 36 -5.30 14.19 4.64
N ASP A 37 -6.18 14.69 5.50
CA ASP A 37 -6.21 14.31 6.91
C ASP A 37 -7.21 13.19 7.21
N ALA A 38 -7.91 12.67 6.20
CA ALA A 38 -9.01 11.74 6.41
C ALA A 38 -8.58 10.44 7.10
N LEU A 39 -7.41 9.87 6.74
CA LEU A 39 -6.88 8.68 7.41
C LEU A 39 -6.35 8.98 8.82
N ARG A 40 -5.80 10.18 9.04
CA ARG A 40 -5.36 10.63 10.37
C ARG A 40 -6.54 10.85 11.32
N ILE A 41 -7.64 11.42 10.83
CA ILE A 41 -8.88 11.63 11.62
C ILE A 41 -9.56 10.29 11.91
N ALA A 42 -9.51 9.36 10.94
CA ALA A 42 -10.12 8.04 11.02
C ALA A 42 -11.60 8.11 11.44
N TYR A 43 -12.09 7.10 12.16
CA TYR A 43 -13.47 7.04 12.66
C TYR A 43 -13.69 7.82 13.97
N GLN A 44 -12.65 8.45 14.53
CA GLN A 44 -12.69 9.09 15.85
C GLN A 44 -13.22 8.17 16.98
N ASN A 45 -13.12 6.85 16.81
CA ASN A 45 -13.54 5.90 17.83
C ASN A 45 -12.70 6.11 19.10
N ARG A 46 -13.37 6.29 20.25
CA ARG A 46 -12.69 6.38 21.55
C ARG A 46 -12.71 5.01 22.23
N PRO A 47 -11.62 4.23 22.19
CA PRO A 47 -11.57 2.95 22.90
C PRO A 47 -11.74 3.13 24.41
N ARG A 48 -11.38 4.31 24.94
CA ARG A 48 -11.67 4.76 26.30
C ARG A 48 -12.47 6.06 26.24
N LEU A 49 -13.78 5.97 26.39
CA LEU A 49 -14.72 7.09 26.20
C LEU A 49 -14.44 8.31 27.08
N PHE A 50 -13.92 8.09 28.29
CA PHE A 50 -13.73 9.12 29.31
C PHE A 50 -12.31 9.71 29.37
N ASP A 51 -11.37 9.21 28.57
CA ASP A 51 -10.01 9.74 28.55
C ASP A 51 -10.02 11.17 27.97
N ARG A 52 -9.54 12.14 28.76
CA ARG A 52 -9.44 13.54 28.34
C ARG A 52 -8.27 13.79 27.38
N HIS A 53 -7.25 12.93 27.44
CA HIS A 53 -6.08 13.00 26.56
C HIS A 53 -6.15 11.87 25.53
N ILE A 54 -6.56 12.20 24.31
CA ILE A 54 -6.68 11.24 23.22
C ILE A 54 -5.32 11.14 22.50
N VAL A 55 -4.68 9.98 22.59
CA VAL A 55 -3.46 9.69 21.84
C VAL A 55 -3.86 9.08 20.50
N LEU A 56 -3.54 9.80 19.42
CA LEU A 56 -3.75 9.30 18.06
C LEU A 56 -2.62 8.32 17.69
N PRO A 57 -2.93 7.21 17.00
CA PRO A 57 -1.90 6.32 16.47
C PRO A 57 -0.97 7.05 15.49
N GLU A 58 0.30 6.66 15.49
CA GLU A 58 1.28 7.16 14.53
C GLU A 58 1.01 6.63 13.12
N LEU A 59 1.11 7.52 12.13
CA LEU A 59 0.82 7.24 10.73
C LEU A 59 1.88 6.32 10.09
N LEU A 60 1.48 5.52 9.10
CA LEU A 60 2.38 4.65 8.32
C LEU A 60 2.87 5.29 7.02
N TYR A 61 2.37 6.48 6.71
CA TYR A 61 2.76 7.27 5.54
C TYR A 61 3.42 8.57 5.99
N GLU A 62 4.39 9.03 5.21
CA GLU A 62 5.19 10.21 5.55
C GLU A 62 4.75 11.46 4.79
N ARG A 63 4.20 11.27 3.59
CA ARG A 63 3.78 12.37 2.72
C ARG A 63 2.39 12.13 2.17
N VAL A 64 1.62 13.22 2.04
CA VAL A 64 0.31 13.19 1.39
C VAL A 64 0.32 14.08 0.16
N ILE A 65 -0.14 13.52 -0.95
CA ILE A 65 -0.22 14.12 -2.28
C ILE A 65 -1.69 14.25 -2.63
N ALA A 66 -2.10 15.44 -3.07
CA ALA A 66 -3.50 15.73 -3.40
C ALA A 66 -3.71 15.59 -4.91
N GLY A 67 -4.23 14.44 -5.35
CA GLY A 67 -4.56 14.16 -6.75
C GLY A 67 -6.03 14.48 -7.07
N GLY A 68 -6.24 15.56 -7.83
CA GLY A 68 -7.54 15.92 -8.44
C GLY A 68 -8.68 16.23 -7.44
N GLU A 69 -9.81 16.65 -7.98
CA GLU A 69 -11.09 16.75 -7.25
C GLU A 69 -12.04 15.63 -7.72
N VAL A 70 -13.01 15.25 -6.89
CA VAL A 70 -13.97 14.18 -7.24
C VAL A 70 -14.68 14.42 -8.56
N LEU A 71 -15.02 15.68 -8.84
CA LEU A 71 -15.82 16.10 -9.99
C LEU A 71 -14.98 16.76 -11.10
N GLN A 72 -13.65 16.81 -10.95
CA GLN A 72 -12.74 17.36 -11.95
C GLN A 72 -11.81 16.28 -12.49
N ALA A 73 -11.32 16.49 -13.71
CA ALA A 73 -10.28 15.64 -14.28
C ALA A 73 -9.02 15.66 -13.40
N LEU A 74 -8.33 14.53 -13.34
CA LEU A 74 -7.03 14.45 -12.68
C LEU A 74 -6.03 15.35 -13.39
N ASP A 75 -5.47 16.32 -12.68
CA ASP A 75 -4.33 17.12 -13.15
C ASP A 75 -3.06 16.25 -13.14
N ALA A 76 -2.76 15.66 -14.30
CA ALA A 76 -1.65 14.74 -14.46
C ALA A 76 -0.30 15.42 -14.26
N GLN A 77 -0.16 16.69 -14.65
CA GLN A 77 1.10 17.41 -14.54
C GLN A 77 1.39 17.76 -13.09
N ALA A 78 0.43 18.36 -12.39
CA ALA A 78 0.59 18.68 -10.96
C ALA A 78 0.84 17.42 -10.13
N LEU A 79 0.14 16.31 -10.42
CA LEU A 79 0.37 15.04 -9.75
C LEU A 79 1.79 14.51 -10.02
N ARG A 80 2.27 14.58 -11.26
CA ARG A 80 3.63 14.13 -11.62
C ARG A 80 4.69 14.92 -10.86
N GLU A 81 4.56 16.24 -10.80
CA GLU A 81 5.50 17.10 -10.06
C GLU A 81 5.54 16.74 -8.57
N GLN A 82 4.38 16.52 -7.94
CA GLN A 82 4.31 16.11 -6.54
C GLN A 82 4.88 14.70 -6.30
N LEU A 83 4.65 13.76 -7.23
CA LEU A 83 5.25 12.43 -7.20
C LEU A 83 6.77 12.50 -7.34
N GLN A 84 7.29 13.34 -8.24
CA GLN A 84 8.73 13.53 -8.41
C GLN A 84 9.36 14.06 -7.12
N VAL A 85 8.76 15.10 -6.53
CA VAL A 85 9.24 15.68 -5.26
C VAL A 85 9.19 14.66 -4.10
N ALA A 86 8.24 13.72 -4.10
CA ALA A 86 8.18 12.63 -3.15
C ALA A 86 9.28 11.58 -3.40
N TYR A 87 9.52 11.26 -4.67
CA TYR A 87 10.57 10.33 -5.08
C TYR A 87 11.97 10.88 -4.78
N ASP A 88 12.21 12.16 -5.04
CA ASP A 88 13.48 12.85 -4.76
C ASP A 88 13.75 12.93 -3.26
N ALA A 89 12.70 12.94 -2.43
CA ALA A 89 12.80 12.83 -0.97
C ALA A 89 13.13 11.40 -0.47
N GLY A 90 13.28 10.43 -1.37
CA GLY A 90 13.67 9.05 -1.05
C GLY A 90 12.51 8.05 -0.96
N LEU A 91 11.26 8.48 -1.18
CA LEU A 91 10.11 7.56 -1.12
C LEU A 91 10.10 6.64 -2.36
N ARG A 92 9.86 5.35 -2.14
CA ARG A 92 9.82 4.32 -3.20
C ARG A 92 8.51 3.54 -3.23
N ALA A 93 7.69 3.66 -2.17
CA ALA A 93 6.36 3.09 -2.09
C ALA A 93 5.28 4.17 -2.15
N ALA A 94 4.18 3.89 -2.86
CA ALA A 94 3.01 4.77 -2.93
C ALA A 94 1.71 4.01 -2.67
N ALA A 95 0.85 4.56 -1.81
CA ALA A 95 -0.52 4.12 -1.60
C ALA A 95 -1.47 5.12 -2.26
N ILE A 96 -2.28 4.68 -3.22
CA ILE A 96 -3.17 5.54 -4.00
C ILE A 96 -4.63 5.26 -3.60
N VAL A 97 -5.28 6.25 -3.00
CA VAL A 97 -6.61 6.13 -2.41
C VAL A 97 -7.46 7.33 -2.80
N PHE A 98 -8.31 7.19 -3.81
CA PHE A 98 -9.27 8.24 -4.17
C PHE A 98 -10.66 7.96 -3.61
N MET A 99 -11.42 9.02 -3.32
CA MET A 99 -12.70 8.94 -2.59
C MET A 99 -13.67 7.90 -3.16
N TYR A 100 -13.80 7.88 -4.49
CA TYR A 100 -14.66 6.95 -5.23
C TYR A 100 -13.88 5.89 -6.02
N GLY A 101 -12.61 5.64 -5.66
CA GLY A 101 -11.75 4.67 -6.36
C GLY A 101 -12.37 3.27 -6.46
N TRP A 102 -13.16 2.86 -5.46
CA TRP A 102 -13.91 1.59 -5.44
C TRP A 102 -14.93 1.44 -6.60
N ARG A 103 -15.40 2.55 -7.17
CA ARG A 103 -16.37 2.57 -8.28
C ARG A 103 -15.74 3.08 -9.57
N TYR A 104 -14.83 4.05 -9.49
CA TYR A 104 -14.20 4.72 -10.63
C TYR A 104 -12.67 4.61 -10.53
N ALA A 105 -12.13 3.49 -10.99
CA ALA A 105 -10.70 3.18 -10.88
C ALA A 105 -9.80 4.01 -11.83
N ALA A 106 -10.37 4.70 -12.82
CA ALA A 106 -9.61 5.38 -13.88
C ALA A 106 -8.57 6.38 -13.34
N HIS A 107 -8.95 7.19 -12.33
CA HIS A 107 -8.03 8.13 -11.70
C HIS A 107 -6.91 7.42 -10.94
N GLU A 108 -7.23 6.35 -10.18
CA GLU A 108 -6.20 5.60 -9.45
C GLU A 108 -5.24 4.89 -10.40
N GLN A 109 -5.74 4.34 -11.51
CA GLN A 109 -4.92 3.73 -12.54
C GLN A 109 -4.02 4.76 -13.24
N ALA A 110 -4.53 5.96 -13.52
CA ALA A 110 -3.73 7.04 -14.07
C ALA A 110 -2.63 7.50 -13.11
N ALA A 111 -2.97 7.71 -11.83
CA ALA A 111 -1.99 8.02 -10.80
C ALA A 111 -0.94 6.92 -10.64
N ALA A 112 -1.34 5.65 -10.70
CA ALA A 112 -0.42 4.51 -10.64
C ALA A 112 0.53 4.48 -11.83
N ARG A 113 0.06 4.78 -13.05
CA ARG A 113 0.93 4.90 -14.23
C ARG A 113 1.96 6.02 -14.05
N LEU A 114 1.53 7.20 -13.63
CA LEU A 114 2.43 8.33 -13.36
C LEU A 114 3.47 8.00 -12.28
N ALA A 115 3.07 7.32 -11.20
CA ALA A 115 4.00 6.89 -10.16
C ALA A 115 5.04 5.88 -10.69
N ARG A 116 4.65 4.93 -11.55
CA ARG A 116 5.60 4.02 -12.22
C ARG A 116 6.57 4.77 -13.10
N GLU A 117 6.08 5.73 -13.88
CA GLU A 117 6.91 6.53 -14.78
C GLU A 117 7.92 7.42 -14.03
N VAL A 118 7.57 7.89 -12.83
CA VAL A 118 8.50 8.61 -11.94
C VAL A 118 9.56 7.69 -11.34
N GLY A 119 9.24 6.41 -11.14
CA GLY A 119 10.17 5.37 -10.67
C GLY A 119 9.79 4.69 -9.36
N PHE A 120 8.57 4.88 -8.84
CA PHE A 120 8.11 4.15 -7.65
C PHE A 120 8.12 2.64 -7.91
N THR A 121 8.78 1.89 -7.03
CA THR A 121 8.97 0.44 -7.18
C THR A 121 7.82 -0.37 -6.58
N GLN A 122 7.10 0.21 -5.61
CA GLN A 122 5.90 -0.40 -5.02
C GLN A 122 4.74 0.59 -5.10
N ILE A 123 3.63 0.16 -5.70
CA ILE A 123 2.43 0.98 -5.83
C ILE A 123 1.23 0.11 -5.50
N SER A 124 0.48 0.50 -4.47
CA SER A 124 -0.76 -0.16 -4.08
C SER A 124 -1.92 0.79 -4.37
N THR A 125 -2.89 0.31 -5.16
CA THR A 125 -4.10 1.08 -5.46
C THR A 125 -5.27 0.58 -4.65
N SER A 126 -6.11 1.49 -4.17
CA SER A 126 -7.15 1.14 -3.22
C SER A 126 -8.25 0.27 -3.82
N HIS A 127 -8.56 0.45 -5.10
CA HIS A 127 -9.53 -0.41 -5.80
C HIS A 127 -9.06 -1.86 -5.97
N GLU A 128 -7.76 -2.12 -6.06
CA GLU A 128 -7.23 -3.48 -6.17
C GLU A 128 -6.99 -4.11 -4.79
N ALA A 129 -6.46 -3.34 -3.83
CA ALA A 129 -6.16 -3.84 -2.48
C ALA A 129 -7.44 -4.10 -1.67
N SER A 130 -8.43 -3.20 -1.75
CA SER A 130 -9.67 -3.29 -0.98
C SER A 130 -10.80 -2.50 -1.66
N PRO A 131 -11.61 -3.11 -2.55
CA PRO A 131 -12.69 -2.43 -3.27
C PRO A 131 -13.93 -2.14 -2.39
N LEU A 132 -13.72 -1.71 -1.14
CA LEU A 132 -14.78 -1.35 -0.21
C LEU A 132 -15.16 0.12 -0.37
N MET A 133 -16.44 0.47 -0.22
CA MET A 133 -16.89 1.88 -0.23
C MET A 133 -16.29 2.71 0.91
N LYS A 134 -15.96 2.08 2.05
CA LYS A 134 -15.47 2.73 3.27
C LYS A 134 -14.07 3.32 3.07
N PHE A 135 -13.98 4.65 2.95
CA PHE A 135 -12.74 5.37 2.65
C PHE A 135 -11.61 5.07 3.65
N VAL A 136 -11.87 5.19 4.95
CA VAL A 136 -10.84 5.00 5.99
C VAL A 136 -10.34 3.56 5.99
N SER A 137 -11.21 2.56 6.14
CA SER A 137 -10.80 1.14 6.14
C SER A 137 -10.08 0.72 4.85
N ARG A 138 -10.55 1.22 3.70
CA ARG A 138 -9.90 0.99 2.40
C ARG A 138 -8.51 1.63 2.36
N GLY A 139 -8.40 2.87 2.79
CA GLY A 139 -7.14 3.60 2.83
C GLY A 139 -6.12 2.94 3.75
N ASP A 140 -6.52 2.55 4.97
CA ASP A 140 -5.66 1.84 5.92
C ASP A 140 -5.11 0.54 5.30
N THR A 141 -5.97 -0.24 4.67
CA THR A 141 -5.55 -1.49 4.00
C THR A 141 -4.55 -1.22 2.88
N THR A 142 -4.78 -0.17 2.09
CA THR A 142 -3.91 0.20 0.96
C THR A 142 -2.54 0.70 1.42
N VAL A 143 -2.50 1.47 2.51
CA VAL A 143 -1.25 1.96 3.11
C VAL A 143 -0.46 0.79 3.71
N VAL A 144 -1.11 -0.10 4.46
CA VAL A 144 -0.46 -1.29 5.03
C VAL A 144 0.10 -2.19 3.94
N ASP A 145 -0.64 -2.38 2.84
CA ASP A 145 -0.17 -3.17 1.71
C ASP A 145 1.08 -2.54 1.05
N ALA A 146 1.06 -1.23 0.78
CA ALA A 146 2.22 -0.52 0.23
C ALA A 146 3.44 -0.57 1.14
N TYR A 147 3.21 -0.50 2.46
CA TYR A 147 4.25 -0.49 3.49
C TYR A 147 4.95 -1.87 3.65
N LEU A 148 4.18 -2.96 3.56
CA LEU A 148 4.65 -4.32 3.85
C LEU A 148 5.05 -5.12 2.62
N SER A 149 4.44 -4.88 1.46
CA SER A 149 4.69 -5.64 0.23
C SER A 149 6.17 -5.72 -0.17
N PRO A 150 6.99 -4.66 -0.07
CA PRO A 150 8.42 -4.75 -0.39
C PRO A 150 9.18 -5.72 0.52
N ILE A 151 8.87 -5.73 1.82
CA ILE A 151 9.50 -6.65 2.79
C ILE A 151 9.10 -8.09 2.49
N LEU A 152 7.80 -8.32 2.28
CA LEU A 152 7.26 -9.64 2.02
C LEU A 152 7.83 -10.22 0.72
N ARG A 153 7.96 -9.39 -0.32
CA ARG A 153 8.59 -9.80 -1.58
C ARG A 153 10.04 -10.21 -1.39
N ARG A 154 10.86 -9.39 -0.71
CA ARG A 154 12.26 -9.75 -0.38
C ARG A 154 12.35 -11.08 0.38
N TYR A 155 11.46 -11.32 1.34
CA TYR A 155 11.44 -12.58 2.10
C TYR A 155 11.08 -13.78 1.23
N VAL A 156 10.06 -13.64 0.37
CA VAL A 156 9.65 -14.70 -0.57
C VAL A 156 10.75 -15.00 -1.60
N ASP A 157 11.41 -13.97 -2.12
CA ASP A 157 12.48 -14.12 -3.10
C ASP A 157 13.68 -14.88 -2.53
N LEU A 158 14.04 -14.62 -1.26
CA LEU A 158 15.08 -15.38 -0.54
C LEU A 158 14.71 -16.86 -0.40
N LEU A 159 13.46 -17.16 -0.02
CA LEU A 159 13.00 -18.55 0.11
C LEU A 159 12.92 -19.26 -1.25
N ALA A 160 12.51 -18.55 -2.30
CA ALA A 160 12.46 -19.07 -3.65
C ALA A 160 13.85 -19.42 -4.18
N ALA A 161 14.88 -18.64 -3.83
CA ALA A 161 16.27 -18.92 -4.19
C ALA A 161 16.81 -20.20 -3.53
N GLU A 162 16.41 -20.48 -2.28
CA GLU A 162 16.81 -21.69 -1.54
C GLU A 162 16.00 -22.94 -1.97
N MET A 163 14.85 -22.76 -2.60
CA MET A 163 13.95 -23.84 -3.04
C MET A 163 13.57 -23.72 -4.52
N PRO A 164 14.54 -23.78 -5.46
CA PRO A 164 14.27 -23.63 -6.89
C PRO A 164 13.36 -24.74 -7.41
N GLY A 165 12.34 -24.35 -8.19
CA GLY A 165 11.36 -25.28 -8.81
C GLY A 165 10.17 -25.67 -7.91
N MET A 166 10.09 -25.14 -6.68
CA MET A 166 8.99 -25.43 -5.76
C MET A 166 7.90 -24.35 -5.82
N ARG A 167 6.62 -24.75 -5.88
CA ARG A 167 5.50 -23.81 -5.77
C ARG A 167 5.34 -23.30 -4.34
N LEU A 168 5.63 -22.02 -4.11
CA LEU A 168 5.50 -21.35 -2.82
C LEU A 168 4.16 -20.60 -2.72
N TYR A 169 3.46 -20.77 -1.60
CA TYR A 169 2.21 -20.07 -1.29
C TYR A 169 2.31 -19.37 0.06
N VAL A 170 2.17 -18.05 0.07
CA VAL A 170 2.10 -17.25 1.31
C VAL A 170 0.63 -17.03 1.68
N LEU A 171 0.24 -17.48 2.87
CA LEU A 171 -1.13 -17.32 3.35
C LEU A 171 -1.45 -15.83 3.57
N GLY A 172 -2.54 -15.36 2.96
CA GLY A 172 -3.09 -14.01 3.21
C GLY A 172 -2.41 -12.85 2.48
N TRP A 173 -1.35 -13.10 1.69
CA TRP A 173 -0.73 -12.08 0.85
C TRP A 173 -1.15 -12.28 -0.62
N ARG A 174 -1.63 -11.22 -1.27
CA ARG A 174 -1.92 -11.20 -2.71
C ARG A 174 -0.81 -10.46 -3.43
N ALA A 175 0.04 -11.18 -4.12
CA ALA A 175 0.99 -10.57 -5.04
C ALA A 175 0.22 -9.87 -6.17
N HIS A 176 0.37 -8.56 -6.33
CA HIS A 176 0.14 -7.91 -7.61
C HIS A 176 1.22 -8.45 -8.58
N ALA A 177 0.86 -9.45 -9.40
CA ALA A 177 1.64 -10.17 -10.42
C ALA A 177 2.68 -11.22 -9.93
N PRO A 178 2.85 -12.35 -10.68
CA PRO A 178 3.23 -13.64 -10.13
C PRO A 178 4.75 -13.85 -10.11
N ALA A 179 5.26 -14.47 -9.04
CA ALA A 179 6.42 -15.35 -9.14
C ALA A 179 5.88 -16.78 -9.24
N VAL A 180 5.33 -17.12 -10.40
CA VAL A 180 5.20 -18.52 -10.82
C VAL A 180 6.19 -18.66 -11.96
N ALA A 181 7.44 -18.96 -11.62
CA ALA A 181 8.37 -19.51 -12.59
C ALA A 181 7.92 -20.95 -12.90
N PRO A 182 7.90 -21.38 -14.18
CA PRO A 182 7.54 -22.73 -14.58
C PRO A 182 8.48 -23.79 -14.00
#